data_AF-A0A9P6VS15-F1
#
_entry.id   AF-A0A9P6VS15-F1
#
_cell.length_a   1.000
_cell.length_b   1.000
_cell.length_c   1.000
_cell.angle_alpha   90.00
_cell.angle_beta   90.00
_cell.angle_gamma   90.00
#
_symmetry.space_group_name_H-M   'P 1'
#
loop_
_entity.id
_entity.type
_entity.pdbx_description
1 polymer ?
#
loop_
_entity_poly.entity_id
_entity_poly.type
_entity_poly.pdbx_seq_one_letter_code
_entity_poly.pdbx_strand_id
1 'polypeptide(L)' 'MKAVAGSLKLYLAQYRDVAAFAQFGSDLDASTRFLLNRGSRLTELLKQGQA' A
#
# COMPACT_ATOMS: atom_id res chain seq x y z
N MET A 1 11.65 -5.68 -15.48
CA MET A 1 11.29 -6.25 -14.15
C MET A 1 11.98 -5.53 -12.99
N LYS A 2 13.33 -5.49 -12.91
CA LYS A 2 14.07 -4.95 -11.75
C LYS A 2 13.75 -3.47 -11.41
N ALA A 3 13.58 -2.62 -12.42
CA ALA A 3 13.24 -1.20 -12.25
C ALA A 3 11.84 -0.98 -11.60
N VAL A 4 10.87 -1.83 -11.93
CA VAL A 4 9.50 -1.75 -11.40
C VAL A 4 9.41 -2.39 -10.01
N ALA A 5 10.15 -3.47 -9.76
CA ALA A 5 10.18 -4.15 -8.47
C ALA A 5 10.79 -3.27 -7.35
N GLY A 6 11.79 -2.45 -7.68
CA GLY A 6 12.42 -1.53 -6.71
C GLY A 6 11.47 -0.45 -6.21
N SER A 7 10.76 0.22 -7.12
CA SER A 7 9.78 1.26 -6.78
C SER A 7 8.54 0.66 -6.09
N LEU A 8 8.10 -0.53 -6.49
CA LEU A 8 6.99 -1.24 -5.85
C LEU A 8 7.30 -1.58 -4.38
N LYS A 9 8.52 -2.02 -4.07
CA LYS A 9 8.94 -2.32 -2.69
C LYS A 9 8.88 -1.08 -1.79
N LEU A 10 9.40 0.04 -2.27
CA LEU A 10 9.39 1.30 -1.52
C LEU A 10 7.94 1.78 -1.29
N TYR A 11 7.10 1.67 -2.31
CA TYR A 11 5.70 2.07 -2.21
C TYR A 11 4.91 1.23 -1.20
N LEU A 12 5.10 -0.09 -1.20
CA LEU A 12 4.44 -0.98 -0.25
C LEU A 12 4.94 -0.79 1.19
N ALA A 13 6.20 -0.39 1.39
CA ALA A 13 6.71 -0.02 2.70
C ALA A 13 5.97 1.22 3.24
N GLN A 14 5.89 2.29 2.43
CA GLN A 14 5.17 3.50 2.82
C GLN A 14 3.67 3.27 3.05
N TYR A 15 3.03 2.40 2.27
CA TYR A 15 1.64 1.97 2.51
C TYR A 15 1.48 1.31 3.88
N ARG A 16 2.39 0.40 4.27
CA ARG A 16 2.30 -0.33 5.55
C ARG A 16 2.44 0.60 6.75
N ASP A 17 3.39 1.53 6.69
CA ASP A 17 3.60 2.51 7.76
C ASP A 17 2.34 3.35 7.96
N VAL A 18 1.76 3.86 6.88
CA VAL A 18 0.55 4.70 6.95
C VAL A 18 -0.70 3.90 7.30
N ALA A 19 -0.84 2.66 6.82
CA ALA A 19 -1.98 1.79 7.12
C ALA A 19 -2.09 1.46 8.62
N ALA A 20 -0.97 1.34 9.33
CA ALA A 20 -0.97 1.12 10.78
C ALA A 20 -1.56 2.31 11.54
N PHE A 21 -1.20 3.56 11.17
CA PHE A 21 -1.73 4.77 11.81
C PHE A 21 -3.18 5.07 11.41
N ALA A 22 -3.53 4.78 10.15
CA ALA A 22 -4.87 5.00 9.61
C ALA A 22 -5.95 4.16 10.30
N GLN A 23 -5.60 3.08 11.00
CA GLN A 23 -6.54 2.26 11.77
C GLN A 23 -7.09 2.99 13.02
N PHE A 24 -6.41 4.04 13.48
CA PHE A 24 -6.74 4.73 14.73
C PHE A 24 -7.18 6.19 14.53
N GLY A 25 -7.07 6.74 13.31
CA GLY A 25 -7.43 8.13 12.99
C GLY A 25 -8.76 8.24 12.26
N SER A 26 -9.64 9.16 12.69
CA SER A 26 -10.96 9.38 12.09
C SER A 26 -10.95 10.27 10.84
N ASP A 27 -9.91 11.10 10.66
CA ASP A 27 -9.78 12.00 9.50
C ASP A 27 -8.46 11.79 8.78
N LEU A 28 -8.54 11.19 7.60
CA LEU A 28 -7.42 11.00 6.70
C LEU A 28 -7.52 12.01 5.56
N ASP A 29 -6.45 12.76 5.33
CA ASP A 29 -6.36 13.70 4.23
C ASP A 29 -6.45 12.98 2.86
N ALA A 30 -6.65 13.74 1.79
CA ALA A 30 -6.81 13.16 0.45
C ALA A 30 -5.56 12.37 0.01
N SER A 31 -4.37 12.80 0.42
CA SER A 31 -3.11 12.14 0.05
C SER A 31 -2.97 10.77 0.73
N THR A 32 -3.31 10.68 2.02
CA THR A 32 -3.31 9.41 2.77
C THR A 32 -4.35 8.45 2.20
N ARG A 33 -5.57 8.92 1.91
CA ARG A 33 -6.61 8.08 1.30
C ARG A 33 -6.17 7.52 -0.06
N PHE A 34 -5.50 8.33 -0.87
CA PHE A 34 -4.98 7.87 -2.16
C PHE A 34 -3.92 6.77 -1.99
N LEU A 35 -2.97 6.98 -1.06
CA LEU A 35 -1.92 6.01 -0.75
C LEU A 35 -2.49 4.68 -0.27
N LEU A 36 -3.44 4.71 0.68
CA LEU A 36 -4.08 3.51 1.23
C LEU A 36 -4.85 2.72 0.17
N ASN A 37 -5.67 3.40 -0.63
CA ASN A 37 -6.45 2.77 -1.70
C ASN A 37 -5.56 2.06 -2.72
N ARG A 38 -4.47 2.71 -3.14
CA ARG A 38 -3.55 2.15 -4.11
C ARG A 38 -2.70 1.02 -3.51
N GLY A 39 -2.23 1.16 -2.27
CA GLY A 39 -1.49 0.11 -1.57
C GLY A 39 -2.31 -1.16 -1.31
N SER A 40 -3.60 -1.00 -0.99
CA SER A 40 -4.55 -2.11 -0.87
C SER A 40 -4.70 -2.88 -2.19
N ARG A 41 -4.96 -2.17 -3.31
CA ARG A 41 -5.08 -2.78 -4.64
C ARG A 41 -3.81 -3.52 -5.06
N LEU A 42 -2.63 -2.93 -4.82
CA LEU A 42 -1.36 -3.58 -5.14
C LEU A 42 -1.13 -4.83 -4.29
N THR A 43 -1.55 -4.81 -3.03
CA THR A 43 -1.46 -5.98 -2.15
C THR A 43 -2.36 -7.11 -2.64
N GLU A 44 -3.59 -6.81 -3.06
CA GLU A 44 -4.50 -7.80 -3.67
C GLU A 44 -3.93 -8.39 -4.95
N LEU A 45 -3.37 -7.56 -5.83
CA LEU A 45 -2.77 -8.00 -7.10
C LEU A 45 -1.57 -8.94 -6.90
N LEU A 46 -0.88 -8.84 -5.76
CA LEU A 46 0.27 -9.68 -5.45
C LEU A 46 -0.10 -10.99 -4.75
N LYS A 47 -1.38 -11.20 -4.39
CA LYS A 47 -1.82 -12.49 -3.89
C LYS A 47 -1.68 -13.54 -4.99
N GLN A 48 -0.84 -14.53 -4.73
CA GLN A 48 -0.71 -15.69 -5.61
C GLN A 48 -1.56 -16.82 -5.03
N GLY A 49 -2.44 -17.40 -5.84
CA GLY A 49 -3.26 -18.56 -5.46
C GLY A 49 -2.44 -19.84 -5.37
N GLN A 50 -1.41 -19.85 -4.52
CA GLN A 50 -0.70 -21.07 -4.18
C GLN A 50 -1.57 -21.84 -3.19
N ALA A 51 -2.21 -22.89 -3.71
CA ALA A 51 -2.87 -23.94 -2.95
C ALA A 51 -1.85 -24.94 -2.41
#